data_AF-A0A1F9RG37-F1
#
_entry.id   AF-A0A1F9RG37-F1
#
_cell.length_a   1.000
_cell.length_b   1.000
_cell.length_c   1.000
_cell.angle_alpha   90.00
_cell.angle_beta   90.00
_cell.angle_gamma   90.00
#
_symmetry.space_group_name_H-M   'P 1'
#
loop_
_entity.id
_entity.type
_entity.pdbx_description
1 polymer ?
#
loop_
_entity_poly.entity_id
_entity_poly.type
_entity_poly.pdbx_seq_one_letter_code
_entity_poly.pdbx_strand_id
1 'polypeptide(L)'
;MTKMESHSRLVYALRVFTGERPACYASEKEFFLVSMGDMEEYLRDLQSETLAEARAGFIRALEAGLVKPETIDAFKAVLDPLVSNSDFKAVCAGMAGSREFVKSRLLAVKPLSLLDEAKKEEALRDPDARRRLSGAYSRLNFPALLKQVEAAPHDLAANAALAKARAEISDYCGVYKVPLRGADTLTPFSMSCVDAALAAAYLLFKGVNRATRRDL
;
A
#
# COMPACT_ATOMS: atom_id res chain seq x y z
N MET A 1 -6.82 -17.91 1.02
CA MET A 1 -5.57 -17.73 0.24
C MET A 1 -4.41 -17.86 1.19
N THR A 2 -3.24 -18.35 0.74
CA THR A 2 -2.05 -18.43 1.60
C THR A 2 -1.13 -17.23 1.36
N LYS A 3 -0.34 -16.83 2.35
CA LYS A 3 0.53 -15.65 2.28
C LYS A 3 1.46 -15.67 1.08
N MET A 4 2.00 -16.85 0.77
CA MET A 4 2.87 -17.06 -0.38
C MET A 4 2.13 -16.89 -1.71
N GLU A 5 0.85 -17.27 -1.77
CA GLU A 5 -0.02 -17.06 -2.92
C GLU A 5 -0.33 -15.57 -3.10
N SER A 6 -0.78 -14.87 -2.05
CA SER A 6 -1.05 -13.42 -2.05
C SER A 6 0.19 -12.63 -2.48
N HIS A 7 1.35 -13.03 -1.95
CA HIS A 7 2.65 -12.47 -2.32
C HIS A 7 3.00 -12.68 -3.80
N SER A 8 2.89 -13.91 -4.30
CA SER A 8 3.22 -14.24 -5.69
C SER A 8 2.32 -13.49 -6.68
N ARG A 9 1.02 -13.40 -6.35
CA ARG A 9 0.04 -12.66 -7.15
C ARG A 9 0.33 -11.16 -7.16
N LEU A 10 0.64 -10.55 -6.01
CA LEU A 10 1.00 -9.14 -5.93
C LEU A 10 2.28 -8.82 -6.74
N VAL A 11 3.34 -9.62 -6.59
CA VAL A 11 4.60 -9.43 -7.33
C VAL A 11 4.37 -9.58 -8.83
N TYR A 12 3.59 -10.58 -9.25
CA TYR A 12 3.22 -10.77 -10.64
C TYR A 12 2.43 -9.57 -11.18
N ALA A 13 1.40 -9.13 -10.46
CA ALA A 13 0.55 -8.01 -10.85
C ALA A 13 1.36 -6.71 -10.96
N LEU A 14 2.25 -6.42 -10.00
CA LEU A 14 3.15 -5.26 -10.06
C LEU A 14 4.04 -5.30 -11.30
N ARG A 15 4.63 -6.46 -11.61
CA ARG A 15 5.49 -6.63 -12.79
C ARG A 15 4.72 -6.44 -14.10
N VAL A 16 3.49 -6.94 -14.19
CA VAL A 16 2.63 -6.73 -15.37
C VAL A 16 2.26 -5.25 -15.47
N PHE A 17 1.89 -4.63 -14.36
CA PHE A 17 1.46 -3.24 -14.30
C PHE A 17 2.57 -2.27 -14.71
N THR A 18 3.82 -2.51 -14.30
CA THR A 18 4.96 -1.65 -14.67
C THR A 18 5.54 -1.96 -16.06
N GLY A 19 5.09 -3.04 -16.73
CA GLY A 19 5.55 -3.46 -18.04
C GLY A 19 4.80 -2.82 -19.22
N GLU A 20 4.82 -3.46 -20.39
CA GLU A 20 4.00 -3.05 -21.52
C GLU A 20 2.52 -3.36 -21.27
N ARG A 21 1.61 -2.49 -21.73
CA ARG A 21 0.17 -2.73 -21.59
C ARG A 21 -0.24 -3.94 -22.44
N PRO A 22 -0.92 -4.94 -21.87
CA PRO A 22 -1.42 -6.08 -22.66
C PRO A 22 -2.43 -5.65 -23.72
N ALA A 23 -2.37 -6.29 -24.89
CA ALA A 23 -3.21 -5.97 -26.04
C ALA A 23 -4.71 -6.25 -25.82
N CYS A 24 -5.07 -7.05 -24.80
CA CYS A 24 -6.46 -7.36 -24.47
C CYS A 24 -7.23 -6.19 -23.85
N TYR A 25 -6.55 -5.16 -23.33
CA TYR A 25 -7.20 -3.96 -22.82
C TYR A 25 -7.50 -2.98 -23.97
N ALA A 26 -8.61 -2.26 -23.90
CA ALA A 26 -8.98 -1.24 -24.88
C ALA A 26 -8.20 0.07 -24.68
N SER A 27 -7.72 0.36 -23.48
CA SER A 27 -7.01 1.61 -23.17
C SER A 27 -6.05 1.48 -21.97
N GLU A 28 -5.16 2.47 -21.80
CA GLU A 28 -4.36 2.59 -20.56
C GLU A 28 -5.27 2.84 -19.35
N LYS A 29 -6.35 3.61 -19.49
CA LYS A 29 -7.32 3.84 -18.41
C LYS A 29 -7.91 2.54 -17.87
N GLU A 30 -8.40 1.67 -18.75
CA GLU A 30 -8.98 0.38 -18.37
C GLU A 30 -7.93 -0.51 -17.70
N PHE A 31 -6.76 -0.65 -18.33
CA PHE A 31 -5.67 -1.44 -17.77
C PHE A 31 -5.26 -0.95 -16.38
N PHE A 32 -5.14 0.38 -16.21
CA PHE A 32 -4.74 1.00 -14.95
C PHE A 32 -5.74 0.72 -13.84
N LEU A 33 -7.04 0.87 -14.12
CA LEU A 33 -8.10 0.63 -13.15
C LEU A 33 -8.18 -0.83 -12.72
N VAL A 34 -8.22 -1.76 -13.69
CA VAL A 34 -8.32 -3.21 -13.41
C VAL A 34 -7.10 -3.67 -12.61
N SER A 35 -5.90 -3.30 -13.04
CA SER A 35 -4.66 -3.71 -12.35
C SER A 35 -4.57 -3.14 -10.93
N MET A 36 -5.03 -1.90 -10.69
CA MET A 36 -5.08 -1.35 -9.34
C MET A 36 -6.03 -2.12 -8.43
N GLY A 37 -7.19 -2.56 -8.94
CA GLY A 37 -8.14 -3.37 -8.19
C GLY A 37 -7.53 -4.71 -7.77
N ASP A 38 -6.89 -5.41 -8.70
CA ASP A 38 -6.22 -6.70 -8.42
C ASP A 38 -5.09 -6.53 -7.39
N MET A 39 -4.24 -5.50 -7.57
CA MET A 39 -3.13 -5.23 -6.65
C MET A 39 -3.61 -4.81 -5.25
N GLU A 40 -4.72 -4.07 -5.15
CA GLU A 40 -5.35 -3.73 -3.87
C GLU A 40 -5.75 -4.98 -3.09
N GLU A 41 -6.44 -5.92 -3.74
CA GLU A 41 -6.89 -7.16 -3.11
C GLU A 41 -5.69 -7.96 -2.58
N TYR A 42 -4.70 -8.21 -3.44
CA TYR A 42 -3.54 -9.01 -3.07
C TYR A 42 -2.70 -8.36 -1.97
N LEU A 43 -2.57 -7.03 -1.99
CA LEU A 43 -1.86 -6.30 -0.95
C LEU A 43 -2.60 -6.33 0.39
N ARG A 44 -3.92 -6.13 0.38
CA ARG A 44 -4.75 -6.20 1.59
C ARG A 44 -4.64 -7.56 2.26
N ASP A 45 -4.71 -8.63 1.48
CA ASP A 45 -4.58 -10.00 2.00
C ASP A 45 -3.18 -10.24 2.55
N LEU A 46 -2.13 -9.84 1.81
CA LEU A 46 -0.74 -10.00 2.27
C LEU A 46 -0.44 -9.21 3.56
N GLN A 47 -0.92 -7.97 3.67
CA GLN A 47 -0.78 -7.15 4.88
C GLN A 47 -1.52 -7.78 6.07
N SER A 48 -2.74 -8.27 5.85
CA SER A 48 -3.57 -8.90 6.87
C SER A 48 -2.93 -10.19 7.40
N GLU A 49 -2.45 -11.03 6.50
CA GLU A 49 -1.76 -12.28 6.83
C GLU A 49 -0.42 -12.02 7.55
N THR A 50 0.36 -11.02 7.09
CA THR A 50 1.62 -10.64 7.73
C THR A 50 1.40 -10.11 9.15
N LEU A 51 0.38 -9.28 9.35
CA LEU A 51 0.01 -8.78 10.67
C LEU A 51 -0.50 -9.91 11.59
N ALA A 52 -1.30 -10.83 11.05
CA ALA A 52 -1.79 -11.99 11.81
C ALA A 52 -0.62 -12.88 12.28
N GLU A 53 0.34 -13.17 11.40
CA GLU A 53 1.54 -13.94 11.73
C GLU A 53 2.40 -13.25 12.78
N ALA A 54 2.66 -11.95 12.62
CA ALA A 54 3.44 -11.17 13.58
C ALA A 54 2.79 -11.17 14.98
N ARG A 55 1.46 -10.99 15.04
CA ARG A 55 0.69 -11.06 16.29
C ARG A 55 0.74 -12.45 16.90
N ALA A 56 0.52 -13.51 16.12
CA ALA A 56 0.57 -14.88 16.61
C ALA A 56 1.97 -15.25 17.14
N GLY A 57 3.02 -14.82 16.46
CA GLY A 57 4.41 -14.97 16.90
C GLY A 57 4.65 -14.29 18.25
N PHE A 58 4.26 -13.03 18.39
CA PHE A 58 4.44 -12.29 19.63
C PHE A 58 3.58 -12.84 20.77
N ILE A 59 2.32 -13.22 20.52
CA ILE A 59 1.44 -13.84 21.52
C ILE A 59 2.03 -15.16 22.02
N ARG A 60 2.59 -16.00 21.14
CA ARG A 60 3.27 -17.25 21.57
C ARG A 60 4.47 -16.96 22.46
N ALA A 61 5.29 -15.97 22.10
CA ALA A 61 6.42 -15.56 22.94
C ALA A 61 5.93 -15.03 24.31
N LEU A 62 4.83 -14.28 24.32
CA LEU A 62 4.19 -13.77 25.53
C LEU A 62 3.67 -14.90 26.44
N GLU A 63 2.99 -15.90 25.86
CA GLU A 63 2.47 -17.06 26.56
C GLU A 63 3.60 -17.94 27.15
N ALA A 64 4.70 -18.08 26.42
CA ALA A 64 5.89 -18.81 26.86
C ALA A 64 6.76 -18.04 27.88
N GLY A 65 6.45 -16.77 28.17
CA GLY A 65 7.28 -15.94 29.05
C GLY A 65 8.64 -15.56 28.45
N LEU A 66 8.78 -15.63 27.12
CA LEU A 66 10.02 -15.38 26.38
C LEU A 66 10.12 -13.95 25.81
N VAL A 67 9.29 -13.02 26.29
CA VAL A 67 9.30 -11.64 25.81
C VAL A 67 10.50 -10.91 26.41
N LYS A 68 11.50 -10.66 25.55
CA LYS A 68 12.66 -9.83 25.85
C LYS A 68 12.57 -8.50 25.08
N PRO A 69 13.34 -7.45 25.45
CA PRO A 69 13.37 -6.19 24.71
C PRO A 69 13.53 -6.37 23.20
N GLU A 70 14.39 -7.29 22.77
CA GLU A 70 14.65 -7.55 21.35
C GLU A 70 13.42 -8.14 20.63
N THR A 71 12.60 -8.93 21.34
CA THR A 71 11.34 -9.48 20.80
C THR A 71 10.31 -8.38 20.61
N ILE A 72 10.26 -7.43 21.56
CA ILE A 72 9.37 -6.27 21.48
C ILE A 72 9.79 -5.38 20.31
N ASP A 73 11.09 -5.11 20.15
CA ASP A 73 11.59 -4.24 19.10
C ASP A 73 11.43 -4.86 17.71
N ALA A 74 11.68 -6.17 17.57
CA ALA A 74 11.41 -6.89 16.32
C ALA A 74 9.91 -6.84 15.95
N PHE A 75 9.01 -7.00 16.93
CA PHE A 75 7.57 -6.90 16.69
C PHE A 75 7.15 -5.48 16.30
N LYS A 76 7.67 -4.46 16.99
CA LYS A 76 7.42 -3.04 16.65
C LYS A 76 7.90 -2.70 15.24
N ALA A 77 9.07 -3.20 14.84
CA ALA A 77 9.61 -2.97 13.50
C ALA A 77 8.71 -3.53 12.38
N VAL A 78 7.97 -4.62 12.66
CA VAL A 78 6.97 -5.16 11.74
C VAL A 78 5.68 -4.34 11.76
N LEU A 79 5.24 -3.86 12.93
CA LEU A 79 4.00 -3.10 13.07
C LEU A 79 4.08 -1.70 12.45
N ASP A 80 5.16 -0.96 12.71
CA ASP A 80 5.30 0.46 12.31
C ASP A 80 4.92 0.74 10.84
N PRO A 81 5.38 -0.06 9.85
CA PRO A 81 4.99 0.15 8.45
C PRO A 81 3.60 -0.40 8.08
N LEU A 82 2.99 -1.25 8.91
CA LEU A 82 1.74 -1.98 8.61
C LEU A 82 0.48 -1.37 9.24
N VAL A 83 0.61 -0.56 10.29
CA VAL A 83 -0.55 -0.07 11.06
C VAL A 83 -0.56 1.45 11.16
N SER A 84 -1.67 2.01 11.63
CA SER A 84 -1.78 3.45 11.86
C SER A 84 -0.85 3.88 13.00
N ASN A 85 -0.37 5.13 12.97
CA ASN A 85 0.49 5.65 14.04
C ASN A 85 -0.24 5.68 15.40
N SER A 86 -1.57 5.88 15.39
CA SER A 86 -2.41 5.81 16.58
C SER A 86 -2.46 4.40 17.15
N ASP A 87 -2.71 3.38 16.31
CA ASP A 87 -2.68 1.98 16.73
C ASP A 87 -1.29 1.56 17.18
N PHE A 88 -0.24 1.97 16.48
CA PHE A 88 1.14 1.71 16.86
C PHE A 88 1.47 2.25 18.25
N LYS A 89 1.11 3.52 18.51
CA LYS A 89 1.28 4.15 19.84
C LYS A 89 0.45 3.45 20.91
N ALA A 90 -0.80 3.08 20.60
CA ALA A 90 -1.67 2.38 21.54
C ALA A 90 -1.10 1.01 21.91
N VAL A 91 -0.55 0.28 20.93
CA VAL A 91 0.15 -0.99 21.16
C VAL A 91 1.41 -0.78 21.99
N CYS A 92 2.24 0.20 21.64
CA CYS A 92 3.49 0.48 22.36
C CYS A 92 3.25 0.88 23.83
N ALA A 93 2.24 1.72 24.09
CA ALA A 93 1.85 2.10 25.45
C ALA A 93 1.19 0.93 26.21
N GLY A 94 0.45 0.08 25.50
CA GLY A 94 -0.26 -1.07 26.04
C GLY A 94 0.60 -2.32 26.28
N MET A 95 1.91 -2.27 26.02
CA MET A 95 2.84 -3.35 26.37
C MET A 95 3.10 -3.46 27.88
N ALA A 96 2.58 -2.54 28.69
CA ALA A 96 2.50 -2.65 30.14
C ALA A 96 1.13 -3.19 30.55
N GLY A 97 1.09 -4.26 31.37
CA GLY A 97 -0.15 -4.82 31.89
C GLY A 97 -0.16 -6.35 31.96
N SER A 98 -1.34 -6.94 32.20
CA SER A 98 -1.51 -8.39 32.18
C SER A 98 -1.40 -8.95 30.75
N ARG A 99 -1.02 -10.22 30.65
CA ARG A 99 -0.89 -10.95 29.39
C ARG A 99 -2.18 -10.92 28.56
N GLU A 100 -3.31 -11.05 29.22
CA GLU A 100 -4.65 -11.07 28.62
C GLU A 100 -5.00 -9.70 28.03
N PHE A 101 -4.63 -8.62 28.74
CA PHE A 101 -4.82 -7.26 28.26
C PHE A 101 -4.01 -7.01 26.99
N VAL A 102 -2.71 -7.35 27.01
CA VAL A 102 -1.83 -7.25 25.82
C VAL A 102 -2.41 -8.03 24.64
N LYS A 103 -2.84 -9.28 24.85
CA LYS A 103 -3.43 -10.13 23.81
C LYS A 103 -4.68 -9.50 23.18
N SER A 104 -5.61 -9.01 24.00
CA SER A 104 -6.84 -8.36 23.50
C SER A 104 -6.55 -7.12 22.64
N ARG A 105 -5.56 -6.31 23.05
CA ARG A 105 -5.14 -5.12 22.29
C ARG A 105 -4.54 -5.50 20.95
N LEU A 106 -3.64 -6.48 20.92
CA LEU A 106 -3.02 -6.96 19.68
C LEU A 106 -4.06 -7.48 18.69
N LEU A 107 -5.07 -8.21 19.17
CA LEU A 107 -6.14 -8.74 18.31
C LEU A 107 -7.01 -7.65 17.68
N ALA A 108 -7.13 -6.48 18.32
CA ALA A 108 -7.91 -5.35 17.80
C ALA A 108 -7.19 -4.56 16.69
N VAL A 109 -5.87 -4.70 16.57
CA VAL A 109 -5.06 -3.97 15.57
C VAL A 109 -5.40 -4.47 14.17
N LYS A 110 -5.56 -3.51 13.24
CA LYS A 110 -5.82 -3.77 11.82
C LYS A 110 -4.71 -3.18 10.95
N PRO A 111 -4.46 -3.75 9.76
CA PRO A 111 -3.53 -3.12 8.82
C PRO A 111 -4.10 -1.76 8.37
N LEU A 112 -3.23 -0.78 8.22
CA LEU A 112 -3.54 0.49 7.59
C LEU A 112 -3.47 0.31 6.07
N SER A 113 -4.52 0.73 5.36
CA SER A 113 -4.48 0.89 3.90
C SER A 113 -4.50 2.37 3.55
N LEU A 114 -3.40 2.86 2.98
CA LEU A 114 -3.32 4.21 2.41
C LEU A 114 -4.27 4.37 1.23
N LEU A 115 -4.55 3.29 0.49
CA LEU A 115 -5.53 3.31 -0.59
C LEU A 115 -6.95 3.54 -0.07
N ASP A 116 -7.35 2.89 1.03
CA ASP A 116 -8.64 3.16 1.67
C ASP A 116 -8.72 4.62 2.17
N GLU A 117 -7.63 5.17 2.69
CA GLU A 117 -7.54 6.60 3.04
C GLU A 117 -7.65 7.50 1.80
N ALA A 118 -7.02 7.14 0.68
CA ALA A 118 -7.12 7.90 -0.56
C ALA A 118 -8.54 7.91 -1.16
N LYS A 119 -9.33 6.86 -0.92
CA LYS A 119 -10.74 6.78 -1.30
C LYS A 119 -11.65 7.73 -0.49
N LYS A 120 -11.27 8.07 0.74
CA LYS A 120 -11.99 9.05 1.57
C LYS A 120 -11.85 10.47 1.03
N GLU A 121 -12.82 11.31 1.39
CA GLU A 121 -12.72 12.77 1.25
C GLU A 121 -11.54 13.31 2.06
N GLU A 122 -10.86 14.33 1.55
CA GLU A 122 -9.59 14.81 2.10
C GLU A 122 -9.70 15.24 3.57
N ALA A 123 -10.83 15.84 3.96
CA ALA A 123 -11.10 16.27 5.34
C ALA A 123 -11.28 15.12 6.34
N LEU A 124 -11.56 13.90 5.87
CA LEU A 124 -11.82 12.72 6.69
C LEU A 124 -10.61 11.77 6.78
N ARG A 125 -9.50 12.11 6.11
CA ARG A 125 -8.30 11.28 6.10
C ARG A 125 -7.53 11.42 7.41
N ASP A 126 -6.95 10.31 7.86
CA ASP A 126 -5.98 10.34 8.95
C ASP A 126 -4.82 11.31 8.60
N PRO A 127 -4.39 12.21 9.51
CA PRO A 127 -3.33 13.19 9.22
C PRO A 127 -1.99 12.57 8.82
N ASP A 128 -1.61 11.44 9.43
CA ASP A 128 -0.36 10.75 9.10
C ASP A 128 -0.48 10.07 7.73
N ALA A 129 -1.64 9.46 7.43
CA ALA A 129 -1.93 8.94 6.10
C ALA A 129 -1.88 10.05 5.03
N ARG A 130 -2.47 11.22 5.29
CA ARG A 130 -2.41 12.38 4.40
C ARG A 130 -0.97 12.81 4.10
N ARG A 131 -0.11 12.86 5.13
CA ARG A 131 1.33 13.18 4.95
C ARG A 131 2.03 12.13 4.09
N ARG A 132 1.82 10.83 4.36
CA ARG A 132 2.40 9.73 3.60
C ARG A 132 1.96 9.76 2.13
N LEU A 133 0.65 9.94 1.89
CA LEU A 133 0.06 10.07 0.56
C LEU A 133 0.64 11.25 -0.22
N SER A 134 0.70 12.44 0.39
CA SER A 134 1.27 13.64 -0.26
C SER A 134 2.74 13.45 -0.63
N GLY A 135 3.51 12.82 0.27
CA GLY A 135 4.91 12.48 0.02
C GLY A 135 5.08 11.51 -1.16
N ALA A 136 4.29 10.44 -1.20
CA ALA A 136 4.32 9.47 -2.31
C ALA A 136 3.89 10.11 -3.64
N TYR A 137 2.78 10.85 -3.63
CA TYR A 137 2.24 11.54 -4.80
C TYR A 137 3.27 12.50 -5.42
N SER A 138 3.97 13.26 -4.57
CA SER A 138 5.03 14.17 -5.01
C SER A 138 6.26 13.44 -5.55
N ARG A 139 6.69 12.35 -4.88
CA ARG A 139 7.86 11.55 -5.31
C ARG A 139 7.64 10.83 -6.63
N LEU A 140 6.40 10.45 -6.94
CA LEU A 140 6.01 9.82 -8.20
C LEU A 140 5.79 10.83 -9.33
N ASN A 141 6.07 12.12 -9.11
CA ASN A 141 5.90 13.19 -10.09
C ASN A 141 4.47 13.33 -10.64
N PHE A 142 3.47 12.79 -9.93
CA PHE A 142 2.07 12.83 -10.35
C PHE A 142 1.46 14.24 -10.43
N PRO A 143 1.89 15.25 -9.64
CA PRO A 143 1.46 16.63 -9.88
C PRO A 143 1.76 17.14 -11.30
N ALA A 144 2.91 16.77 -11.88
CA ALA A 144 3.28 17.17 -13.23
C ALA A 144 2.44 16.44 -14.29
N LEU A 145 2.22 15.14 -14.09
CA LEU A 145 1.38 14.33 -14.98
C LEU A 145 -0.07 14.82 -15.00
N LEU A 146 -0.64 15.17 -13.84
CA LEU A 146 -1.99 15.72 -13.76
C LEU A 146 -2.09 17.06 -14.50
N LYS A 147 -1.14 17.98 -14.28
CA LYS A 147 -1.09 19.26 -15.00
C LYS A 147 -1.00 19.09 -16.52
N GLN A 148 -0.29 18.07 -17.00
CA GLN A 148 -0.23 17.74 -18.43
C GLN A 148 -1.63 17.40 -18.98
N VAL A 149 -2.44 16.66 -18.22
CA VAL A 149 -3.81 16.30 -18.63
C VAL A 149 -4.75 17.49 -18.52
N GLU A 150 -4.62 18.31 -17.48
CA GLU A 150 -5.44 19.53 -17.33
C GLU A 150 -5.21 20.53 -18.46
N ALA A 151 -3.98 20.66 -18.95
CA ALA A 151 -3.65 21.51 -20.09
C ALA A 151 -4.22 20.99 -21.42
N ALA A 152 -4.46 19.68 -21.53
CA ALA A 152 -5.00 19.03 -22.73
C ALA A 152 -5.97 17.90 -22.34
N PRO A 153 -7.23 18.22 -21.97
CA PRO A 153 -8.15 17.29 -21.31
C PRO A 153 -8.83 16.32 -22.29
N HIS A 154 -8.03 15.50 -22.98
CA HIS A 154 -8.50 14.49 -23.92
C HIS A 154 -7.89 13.11 -23.62
N ASP A 155 -8.50 12.05 -24.17
CA ASP A 155 -8.12 10.66 -23.87
C ASP A 155 -6.66 10.33 -24.22
N LEU A 156 -6.12 10.90 -25.30
CA LEU A 156 -4.72 10.70 -25.67
C LEU A 156 -3.74 11.23 -24.60
N ALA A 157 -3.99 12.41 -24.02
CA ALA A 157 -3.16 12.96 -22.96
C ALA A 157 -3.32 12.16 -21.66
N ALA A 158 -4.55 11.75 -21.33
CA ALA A 158 -4.83 10.91 -20.18
C ALA A 158 -4.12 9.54 -20.27
N ASN A 159 -4.22 8.85 -21.41
CA ASN A 159 -3.53 7.57 -21.60
C ASN A 159 -2.01 7.75 -21.55
N ALA A 160 -1.46 8.81 -22.15
CA ALA A 160 -0.03 9.10 -22.07
C ALA A 160 0.43 9.38 -20.63
N ALA A 161 -0.35 10.12 -19.84
CA ALA A 161 -0.06 10.37 -18.43
C ALA A 161 -0.11 9.10 -17.58
N LEU A 162 -1.10 8.22 -17.81
CA LEU A 162 -1.19 6.94 -17.09
C LEU A 162 -0.06 5.98 -17.47
N ALA A 163 0.34 5.91 -18.75
CA ALA A 163 1.51 5.14 -19.16
C ALA A 163 2.79 5.62 -18.48
N LYS A 164 3.00 6.95 -18.42
CA LYS A 164 4.13 7.54 -17.67
C LYS A 164 4.04 7.23 -16.17
N ALA A 165 2.85 7.29 -15.59
CA ALA A 165 2.66 6.98 -14.17
C ALA A 165 3.08 5.54 -13.83
N ARG A 166 2.85 4.57 -14.73
CA ARG A 166 3.33 3.19 -14.56
C ARG A 166 4.86 3.11 -14.56
N ALA A 167 5.53 3.90 -15.39
CA ALA A 167 6.99 4.01 -15.37
C ALA A 167 7.51 4.64 -14.06
N GLU A 168 6.90 5.73 -13.59
CA GLU A 168 7.26 6.38 -12.32
C GLU A 168 7.09 5.42 -11.12
N ILE A 169 6.04 4.59 -11.13
CA ILE A 169 5.83 3.55 -10.12
C ILE A 169 6.92 2.48 -10.20
N SER A 170 7.34 2.08 -11.40
CA SER A 170 8.46 1.15 -11.59
C SER A 170 9.74 1.69 -10.96
N ASP A 171 10.07 2.95 -11.24
CA ASP A 171 11.26 3.62 -10.71
C ASP A 171 11.19 3.76 -9.18
N TYR A 172 10.03 4.13 -8.65
CA TYR A 172 9.77 4.18 -7.21
C TYR A 172 9.99 2.81 -6.55
N CYS A 173 9.45 1.74 -7.12
CA CYS A 173 9.68 0.37 -6.65
C CYS A 173 11.18 0.01 -6.67
N GLY A 174 11.92 0.45 -7.70
CA GLY A 174 13.37 0.29 -7.79
C GLY A 174 14.13 1.01 -6.67
N VAL A 175 13.80 2.28 -6.40
CA VAL A 175 14.40 3.09 -5.33
C VAL A 175 14.21 2.44 -3.96
N TYR A 176 13.02 1.90 -3.69
CA TYR A 176 12.70 1.25 -2.42
C TYR A 176 13.04 -0.25 -2.38
N LYS A 177 13.73 -0.75 -3.39
CA LYS A 177 14.15 -2.16 -3.51
C LYS A 177 12.98 -3.12 -3.30
N VAL A 178 11.80 -2.78 -3.84
CA VAL A 178 10.64 -3.67 -3.80
C VAL A 178 10.99 -4.90 -4.64
N PRO A 179 11.01 -6.10 -4.06
CA PRO A 179 11.32 -7.30 -4.83
C PRO A 179 10.25 -7.55 -5.91
N LEU A 180 10.70 -7.60 -7.16
CA LEU A 180 9.87 -7.91 -8.34
C LEU A 180 10.09 -9.33 -8.87
N ARG A 181 10.90 -10.14 -8.16
CA ARG A 181 11.16 -11.56 -8.47
C ARG A 181 10.38 -12.41 -7.48
N GLY A 182 9.73 -13.48 -7.96
CA GLY A 182 8.88 -14.34 -7.13
C GLY A 182 9.59 -15.11 -6.01
N ALA A 183 10.93 -15.13 -6.00
CA ALA A 183 11.72 -15.77 -4.94
C ALA A 183 11.97 -14.86 -3.73
N ASP A 184 11.80 -13.54 -3.87
CA ASP A 184 12.15 -12.56 -2.85
C ASP A 184 10.90 -12.14 -2.07
N THR A 185 10.93 -12.21 -0.73
CA THR A 185 9.79 -11.87 0.12
C THR A 185 9.58 -10.36 0.26
N LEU A 186 8.37 -9.87 -0.03
CA LEU A 186 7.98 -8.50 0.30
C LEU A 186 8.06 -8.27 1.81
N THR A 187 8.93 -7.34 2.22
CA THR A 187 9.04 -6.91 3.61
C THR A 187 7.85 -6.03 4.02
N PRO A 188 7.55 -5.88 5.33
CA PRO A 188 6.57 -4.91 5.81
C PRO A 188 6.78 -3.50 5.26
N PHE A 189 8.03 -3.05 5.18
CA PHE A 189 8.39 -1.78 4.57
C PHE A 189 8.06 -1.73 3.07
N SER A 190 8.46 -2.76 2.31
CA SER A 190 8.17 -2.85 0.87
C SER A 190 6.68 -2.83 0.59
N MET A 191 5.86 -3.52 1.40
CA MET A 191 4.40 -3.47 1.28
C MET A 191 3.83 -2.08 1.55
N SER A 192 4.37 -1.35 2.54
CA SER A 192 3.98 0.04 2.81
C SER A 192 4.31 0.97 1.64
N CYS A 193 5.45 0.77 0.98
CA CYS A 193 5.83 1.49 -0.24
C CYS A 193 4.87 1.18 -1.40
N VAL A 194 4.48 -0.09 -1.59
CA VAL A 194 3.51 -0.48 -2.62
C VAL A 194 2.14 0.15 -2.34
N ASP A 195 1.66 0.10 -1.09
CA ASP A 195 0.40 0.73 -0.68
C ASP A 195 0.39 2.23 -0.98
N ALA A 196 1.48 2.92 -0.63
CA ALA A 196 1.64 4.35 -0.90
C ALA A 196 1.63 4.67 -2.40
N ALA A 197 2.26 3.83 -3.23
CA ALA A 197 2.26 3.99 -4.68
C ALA A 197 0.86 3.75 -5.28
N LEU A 198 0.16 2.70 -4.87
CA LEU A 198 -1.21 2.41 -5.31
C LEU A 198 -2.18 3.52 -4.91
N ALA A 199 -2.06 4.03 -3.68
CA ALA A 199 -2.91 5.11 -3.20
C ALA A 199 -2.66 6.43 -3.95
N ALA A 200 -1.40 6.75 -4.24
CA ALA A 200 -1.06 7.88 -5.09
C ALA A 200 -1.58 7.71 -6.53
N ALA A 201 -1.50 6.48 -7.07
CA ALA A 201 -1.97 6.14 -8.40
C ALA A 201 -3.48 6.32 -8.53
N TYR A 202 -4.23 5.90 -7.50
CA TYR A 202 -5.66 6.13 -7.40
C TYR A 202 -6.02 7.62 -7.40
N LEU A 203 -5.29 8.46 -6.64
CA LEU A 203 -5.53 9.91 -6.64
C LEU A 203 -5.26 10.54 -8.01
N LEU A 204 -4.19 10.10 -8.70
CA LEU A 204 -3.89 10.55 -10.06
C LEU A 204 -5.03 10.16 -10.99
N PHE A 205 -5.47 8.90 -10.95
CA PHE A 205 -6.57 8.41 -11.79
C PHE A 205 -7.87 9.19 -11.56
N LYS A 206 -8.23 9.47 -10.30
CA LYS A 206 -9.37 10.32 -9.93
C LYS A 206 -9.23 11.72 -10.53
N GLY A 207 -8.04 12.32 -10.44
CA GLY A 207 -7.74 13.63 -11.03
C GLY A 207 -7.86 13.63 -12.55
N VAL A 208 -7.32 12.62 -13.22
CA VAL A 208 -7.38 12.45 -14.68
C VAL A 208 -8.82 12.29 -15.17
N ASN A 209 -9.65 11.50 -14.47
CA ASN A 209 -11.06 11.34 -14.82
C ASN A 209 -11.84 12.65 -14.68
N ARG A 210 -11.60 13.39 -13.58
CA ARG A 210 -12.18 14.73 -13.38
C ARG A 210 -11.77 15.70 -14.48
N ALA A 211 -10.48 15.76 -14.81
CA ALA A 211 -9.96 16.65 -15.86
C ALA A 211 -10.56 16.33 -17.23
N THR A 212 -10.79 15.05 -17.52
CA THR A 212 -11.38 14.59 -18.80
C THR A 212 -12.92 14.56 -18.80
N ARG A 213 -13.58 15.10 -17.76
CA ARG A 213 -15.06 15.18 -17.61
C ARG A 213 -15.78 13.85 -17.81
N ARG A 214 -15.16 12.76 -17.37
CA ARG A 214 -15.84 11.48 -17.23
C ARG A 214 -16.13 11.28 -15.75
N ASP A 215 -17.37 11.58 -15.36
CA ASP A 215 -17.87 11.17 -14.07
C ASP A 215 -17.92 9.63 -14.04
N LEU A 216 -17.36 9.03 -12.99
CA LEU A 216 -17.54 7.62 -12.64
C LEU A 216 -18.82 7.48 -11.84
#